data_AF-A0A381T095-F1
#
_entry.id   AF-A0A381T095-F1
#
_cell.length_a   1.000
_cell.length_b   1.000
_cell.length_c   1.000
_cell.angle_alpha   90.00
_cell.angle_beta   90.00
_cell.angle_gamma   90.00
#
_symmetry.space_group_name_H-M   'P 1'
#
loop_
_entity.id
_entity.type
_entity.pdbx_description
1 polymer ?
#
loop_
_entity_poly.entity_id
_entity_poly.type
_entity_poly.pdbx_seq_one_letter_code
_entity_poly.pdbx_strand_id
1 'polypeptide(L)'
;MFLQSSIVFISIIFIQYCAVIKPPSGGPMDTTPPYLVHVNPPSGSLNYKGEKIILQFSEYMNSNSIEKGIRIFPNFKDELSILIHGDIVTINFPDDLEKDQTYVINLSRNITDEHGVELADAISLAYSTGDKISKGSISGIVYGEGKSAVHLWKIKNHNNLQEIFLTEPNYITDVSNKGIFTFQYLSKADYLILSMDRNFAGMPLNTDRMKYGLNWNKIIPLQSDQILSNVNMLKGQEESQLKLLSGEWYGINWGRIFFNLSLKNLNEDYMLKIIYNKKVNTSVTSFIDPEDEKSLIFV
;
A
#
# COMPACT_ATOMS: atom_id res chain seq x y z
N MET A 1 16.95 78.59 13.42
CA MET A 1 17.24 77.78 12.22
C MET A 1 17.75 76.36 12.53
N PHE A 2 17.80 75.90 13.79
CA PHE A 2 18.24 74.53 14.13
C PHE A 2 17.07 73.58 14.50
N LEU A 3 15.94 74.11 14.99
CA LEU A 3 14.80 73.27 15.40
C LEU A 3 14.00 72.68 14.23
N GLN A 4 13.94 73.37 13.10
CA GLN A 4 13.22 72.92 11.89
C GLN A 4 13.95 71.78 11.16
N SER A 5 15.28 71.72 11.26
CA SER A 5 16.09 70.69 10.63
C SER A 5 16.04 69.35 11.38
N SER A 6 15.81 69.37 12.69
CA SER A 6 15.71 68.15 13.51
C SER A 6 14.39 67.39 13.32
N ILE A 7 13.29 68.11 13.01
CA ILE A 7 11.98 67.48 12.78
C ILE A 7 11.94 66.74 11.43
N VAL A 8 12.62 67.27 10.41
CA VAL A 8 12.74 66.62 9.09
C VAL A 8 13.56 65.33 9.18
N PHE A 9 14.59 65.30 10.04
CA PHE A 9 15.43 64.11 10.22
C PHE A 9 14.72 62.97 10.96
N ILE A 10 13.83 63.28 11.91
CA ILE A 10 13.04 62.29 12.65
C ILE A 10 11.90 61.71 11.78
N SER A 11 11.35 62.50 10.85
CA SER A 11 10.30 62.03 9.93
C SER A 11 10.80 61.02 8.87
N ILE A 12 12.10 61.03 8.55
CA ILE A 12 12.71 60.11 7.56
C ILE A 12 12.99 58.72 8.16
N ILE A 13 13.05 58.59 9.49
CA ILE A 13 13.33 57.32 10.17
C ILE A 13 12.10 56.40 10.24
N PHE A 14 10.88 56.92 10.04
CA PHE A 14 9.64 56.12 10.13
C PHE A 14 9.23 55.39 8.84
N ILE A 15 9.93 55.59 7.71
CA ILE A 15 9.60 54.93 6.43
C ILE A 15 10.39 53.62 6.23
N GLN A 16 11.16 53.19 7.22
CA GLN A 16 11.94 51.94 7.19
C GLN A 16 11.14 50.73 7.72
N TYR A 17 9.81 50.81 7.80
CA TYR A 17 8.99 49.62 8.03
C TYR A 17 9.03 48.74 6.78
N CYS A 18 10.02 47.85 6.78
CA CYS A 18 10.19 46.74 5.86
C CYS A 18 8.84 46.08 5.54
N ALA A 19 8.46 46.11 4.27
CA ALA A 19 7.47 45.18 3.75
C ALA A 19 8.06 43.77 3.93
N VAL A 20 7.50 43.00 4.85
CA VAL A 20 7.81 41.57 4.97
C VAL A 20 7.36 40.91 3.67
N ILE A 21 8.32 40.46 2.86
CA ILE A 21 8.05 39.67 1.66
C ILE A 21 7.53 38.32 2.15
N LYS A 22 6.21 38.21 2.27
CA LYS A 22 5.57 36.90 2.45
C LYS A 22 5.54 36.23 1.07
N PRO A 23 5.93 34.96 0.95
CA PRO A 23 5.65 34.23 -0.27
C PRO A 23 4.15 34.32 -0.56
N PRO A 24 3.74 34.40 -1.83
CA PRO A 24 2.33 34.37 -2.17
C PRO A 24 1.70 33.17 -1.48
N SER A 25 0.53 33.35 -0.84
CA SER A 25 -0.22 32.20 -0.34
C SER A 25 -0.47 31.29 -1.53
N GLY A 26 0.05 30.06 -1.49
CA GLY A 26 -0.22 29.07 -2.52
C GLY A 26 -1.73 28.95 -2.74
N GLY A 27 -2.12 28.57 -3.96
CA GLY A 27 -3.50 28.19 -4.24
C GLY A 27 -3.96 27.05 -3.33
N PRO A 28 -5.28 26.75 -3.30
CA PRO A 28 -5.75 25.57 -2.60
C PRO A 28 -5.01 24.32 -3.09
N MET A 29 -4.76 23.38 -2.17
CA MET A 29 -4.16 22.09 -2.52
C MET A 29 -5.05 21.39 -3.54
N ASP A 30 -4.45 20.85 -4.60
CA ASP A 30 -5.18 20.01 -5.54
C ASP A 30 -5.58 18.70 -4.87
N THR A 31 -6.80 18.26 -5.15
CA THR A 31 -7.38 17.03 -4.62
C THR A 31 -8.11 16.22 -5.70
N THR A 32 -8.00 16.63 -6.97
CA THR A 32 -8.72 16.00 -8.09
C THR A 32 -7.98 14.73 -8.52
N PRO A 33 -8.59 13.53 -8.45
CA PRO A 33 -7.91 12.32 -8.87
C PRO A 33 -7.69 12.30 -10.40
N PRO A 34 -6.49 11.91 -10.87
CA PRO A 34 -6.28 11.70 -12.29
C PRO A 34 -7.14 10.53 -12.80
N TYR A 35 -7.50 10.56 -14.08
CA TYR A 35 -8.26 9.49 -14.73
C TYR A 35 -7.76 9.24 -16.16
N LEU A 36 -8.05 8.05 -16.71
CA LEU A 36 -7.73 7.73 -18.10
C LEU A 36 -8.67 8.47 -19.05
N VAL A 37 -8.10 9.33 -19.89
CA VAL A 37 -8.80 10.05 -20.97
C VAL A 37 -8.90 9.18 -22.21
N HIS A 38 -7.83 8.45 -22.53
CA HIS A 38 -7.77 7.63 -23.74
C HIS A 38 -6.85 6.41 -23.57
N VAL A 39 -7.21 5.32 -24.24
CA VAL A 39 -6.47 4.05 -24.23
C VAL A 39 -6.41 3.51 -25.65
N ASN A 40 -5.21 3.30 -26.18
CA ASN A 40 -5.01 2.75 -27.52
C ASN A 40 -3.94 1.63 -27.54
N PRO A 41 -4.25 0.44 -28.07
CA PRO A 41 -5.57 -0.01 -28.49
C PRO A 41 -6.58 -0.07 -27.32
N PRO A 42 -7.89 0.02 -27.59
CA PRO A 42 -8.91 0.03 -26.53
C PRO A 42 -8.90 -1.28 -25.74
N SER A 43 -9.19 -1.21 -24.43
CA SER A 43 -9.44 -2.40 -23.62
C SER A 43 -10.55 -3.24 -24.26
N GLY A 44 -10.38 -4.56 -24.29
CA GLY A 44 -11.25 -5.46 -25.02
C GLY A 44 -10.71 -5.90 -26.40
N SER A 45 -9.51 -5.46 -26.79
CA SER A 45 -8.94 -5.80 -28.10
C SER A 45 -8.57 -7.27 -28.22
N LEU A 46 -8.92 -7.86 -29.37
CA LEU A 46 -8.68 -9.26 -29.74
C LEU A 46 -7.56 -9.38 -30.76
N ASN A 47 -6.99 -10.58 -30.90
CA ASN A 47 -5.86 -10.87 -31.78
C ASN A 47 -4.69 -9.90 -31.58
N TYR A 48 -4.46 -9.48 -30.34
CA TYR A 48 -3.41 -8.55 -29.95
C TYR A 48 -2.04 -9.19 -30.21
N LYS A 49 -1.14 -8.43 -30.86
CA LYS A 49 0.14 -8.96 -31.36
C LYS A 49 1.36 -8.50 -30.56
N GLY A 50 1.16 -8.01 -29.34
CA GLY A 50 2.28 -7.54 -28.51
C GLY A 50 2.87 -6.21 -28.96
N GLU A 51 2.04 -5.33 -29.53
CA GLU A 51 2.46 -3.96 -29.84
C GLU A 51 2.59 -3.11 -28.55
N LYS A 52 2.55 -1.79 -28.68
CA LYS A 52 2.51 -0.86 -27.55
C LYS A 52 1.07 -0.55 -27.14
N ILE A 53 0.85 -0.34 -25.84
CA ILE A 53 -0.39 0.22 -25.30
C ILE A 53 -0.11 1.62 -24.77
N ILE A 54 -0.87 2.58 -25.28
CA ILE A 54 -0.76 4.00 -24.95
C ILE A 54 -1.93 4.35 -24.04
N LEU A 55 -1.60 4.82 -22.85
CA LEU A 55 -2.53 5.34 -21.86
C LEU A 55 -2.34 6.85 -21.79
N GLN A 56 -3.42 7.61 -21.99
CA GLN A 56 -3.42 9.05 -21.78
C GLN A 56 -4.26 9.37 -20.54
N PHE A 57 -3.67 10.10 -19.61
CA PHE A 57 -4.32 10.55 -18.38
C PHE A 57 -4.81 11.99 -18.52
N SER A 58 -5.64 12.44 -17.58
CA SER A 58 -6.13 13.82 -17.50
C SER A 58 -5.05 14.83 -17.09
N GLU A 59 -3.96 14.34 -16.49
CA GLU A 59 -2.92 15.14 -15.84
C GLU A 59 -1.55 14.46 -15.94
N TYR A 60 -0.49 15.18 -15.54
CA TYR A 60 0.87 14.65 -15.57
C TYR A 60 1.08 13.64 -14.44
N MET A 61 1.63 12.49 -14.79
CA MET A 61 1.72 11.35 -13.89
C MET A 61 3.11 11.18 -13.29
N ASN A 62 3.17 10.87 -12.00
CA ASN A 62 4.43 10.59 -11.32
C ASN A 62 5.03 9.26 -11.83
N SER A 63 6.17 9.33 -12.52
CA SER A 63 6.83 8.17 -13.15
C SER A 63 7.10 7.02 -12.18
N ASN A 64 7.61 7.31 -10.98
CA ASN A 64 7.91 6.28 -9.98
C ASN A 64 6.64 5.60 -9.42
N SER A 65 5.51 6.32 -9.37
CA SER A 65 4.22 5.73 -9.01
C SER A 65 3.69 4.84 -10.14
N ILE A 66 3.88 5.23 -11.40
CA ILE A 66 3.48 4.47 -12.59
C ILE A 66 4.24 3.14 -12.66
N GLU A 67 5.56 3.19 -12.57
CA GLU A 67 6.41 2.00 -12.63
C GLU A 67 6.04 0.97 -11.54
N LYS A 68 5.69 1.44 -10.34
CA LYS A 68 5.29 0.56 -9.22
C LYS A 68 3.82 0.13 -9.27
N GLY A 69 2.98 0.90 -9.96
CA GLY A 69 1.53 0.76 -9.92
C GLY A 69 0.92 0.06 -11.13
N ILE A 70 1.67 -0.06 -12.23
CA ILE A 70 1.24 -0.83 -13.39
C ILE A 70 1.73 -2.26 -13.24
N ARG A 71 0.80 -3.21 -13.32
CA ARG A 71 1.07 -4.65 -13.28
C ARG A 71 0.38 -5.32 -14.46
N ILE A 72 1.00 -6.37 -15.01
CA ILE A 72 0.41 -7.13 -16.11
C ILE A 72 0.30 -8.59 -15.70
N PHE A 73 -0.88 -9.16 -15.93
CA PHE A 73 -1.21 -10.53 -15.56
C PHE A 73 -1.63 -11.33 -16.80
N PRO A 74 -1.11 -12.55 -17.03
CA PRO A 74 -0.02 -13.20 -16.28
C PRO A 74 1.29 -12.38 -16.32
N ASN A 75 2.09 -12.47 -15.26
CA ASN A 75 3.38 -11.78 -15.18
C ASN A 75 4.34 -12.30 -16.26
N PHE A 76 5.12 -11.40 -16.85
CA PHE A 76 6.24 -11.75 -17.72
C PHE A 76 7.47 -12.13 -16.88
N LYS A 77 8.37 -12.91 -17.48
CA LYS A 77 9.67 -13.20 -16.86
C LYS A 77 10.62 -12.00 -16.95
N ASP A 78 10.53 -11.27 -18.05
CA ASP A 78 11.35 -10.10 -18.32
C ASP A 78 10.69 -8.83 -17.78
N GLU A 79 11.51 -7.83 -17.50
CA GLU A 79 11.04 -6.54 -16.99
C GLU A 79 10.24 -5.79 -18.05
N LEU A 80 9.13 -5.19 -17.63
CA LEU A 80 8.24 -4.46 -18.52
C LEU A 80 8.79 -3.07 -18.84
N SER A 81 8.93 -2.74 -20.12
CA SER A 81 9.33 -1.39 -20.54
C SER A 81 8.12 -0.44 -20.51
N ILE A 82 8.12 0.47 -19.55
CA ILE A 82 7.13 1.55 -19.42
C ILE A 82 7.84 2.89 -19.67
N LEU A 83 7.34 3.66 -20.62
CA LEU A 83 7.82 5.01 -20.94
C LEU A 83 6.77 6.04 -20.52
N ILE A 84 7.18 7.06 -19.76
CA ILE A 84 6.30 8.14 -19.29
C ILE A 84 6.74 9.47 -19.91
N HIS A 85 5.79 10.17 -20.53
CA HIS A 85 5.96 11.50 -21.09
C HIS A 85 4.76 12.38 -20.69
N GLY A 86 4.86 13.05 -19.54
CA GLY A 86 3.79 13.91 -19.01
C GLY A 86 2.55 13.11 -18.63
N ASP A 87 1.45 13.33 -19.34
CA ASP A 87 0.16 12.63 -19.21
C ASP A 87 0.08 11.33 -20.02
N ILE A 88 1.12 11.01 -20.81
CA ILE A 88 1.15 9.83 -21.68
C ILE A 88 2.05 8.76 -21.10
N VAL A 89 1.50 7.56 -20.91
CA VAL A 89 2.23 6.35 -20.51
C VAL A 89 2.16 5.33 -21.63
N THR A 90 3.32 4.87 -22.11
CA THR A 90 3.44 3.83 -23.13
C THR A 90 3.99 2.56 -22.51
N ILE A 91 3.22 1.47 -22.62
CA ILE A 91 3.58 0.14 -22.16
C ILE A 91 4.00 -0.68 -23.38
N ASN A 92 5.24 -1.15 -23.42
CA ASN A 92 5.74 -2.02 -24.47
C ASN A 92 5.58 -3.48 -24.04
N PHE A 93 4.82 -4.27 -24.79
CA PHE A 93 4.70 -5.70 -24.53
C PHE A 93 5.92 -6.46 -25.09
N PRO A 94 6.31 -7.57 -24.46
CA PRO A 94 7.32 -8.46 -25.05
C PRO A 94 6.77 -9.17 -26.29
N ASP A 95 7.66 -9.56 -27.20
CA ASP A 95 7.30 -10.20 -28.47
C ASP A 95 6.76 -11.63 -28.30
N ASP A 96 7.15 -12.32 -27.22
CA ASP A 96 6.80 -13.73 -26.96
C ASP A 96 5.55 -13.86 -26.08
N LEU A 97 4.40 -13.45 -26.63
CA LEU A 97 3.12 -13.63 -25.96
C LEU A 97 2.57 -15.04 -26.15
N GLU A 98 1.98 -15.58 -25.07
CA GLU A 98 1.26 -16.84 -25.12
C GLU A 98 0.05 -16.73 -26.06
N LYS A 99 -0.21 -17.78 -26.86
CA LYS A 99 -1.37 -17.84 -27.76
C LYS A 99 -2.66 -18.08 -26.97
N ASP A 100 -3.77 -17.53 -27.48
CA ASP A 100 -5.12 -17.64 -26.89
C ASP A 100 -5.18 -17.21 -25.41
N GLN A 101 -4.35 -16.23 -25.04
CA GLN A 101 -4.18 -15.76 -23.67
C GLN A 101 -4.76 -14.35 -23.50
N THR A 102 -5.52 -14.16 -22.42
CA THR A 102 -5.98 -12.84 -21.97
C THR A 102 -4.92 -12.24 -21.04
N TYR A 103 -4.34 -11.11 -21.44
CA TYR A 103 -3.46 -10.28 -20.63
C TYR A 103 -4.26 -9.14 -20.01
N VAL A 104 -4.08 -8.93 -18.71
CA VAL A 104 -4.77 -7.91 -17.92
C VAL A 104 -3.74 -6.93 -17.38
N ILE A 105 -3.84 -5.68 -17.80
CA ILE A 105 -3.07 -4.57 -17.23
C ILE A 105 -3.89 -4.02 -16.06
N ASN A 106 -3.35 -4.11 -14.85
CA ASN A 106 -3.92 -3.50 -13.67
C ASN A 106 -3.13 -2.24 -13.30
N LEU A 107 -3.84 -1.14 -13.18
CA LEU A 107 -3.34 0.12 -12.64
C LEU A 107 -3.84 0.19 -11.20
N SER A 108 -2.92 0.14 -10.22
CA SER A 108 -3.28 0.25 -8.81
C SER A 108 -3.55 1.70 -8.40
N ARG A 109 -4.26 1.87 -7.29
CA ARG A 109 -4.72 3.18 -6.79
C ARG A 109 -3.57 4.06 -6.32
N ASN A 110 -2.42 3.47 -6.01
CA ASN A 110 -1.21 4.19 -5.61
C ASN A 110 -0.51 4.94 -6.75
N ILE A 111 -0.96 4.79 -7.99
CA ILE A 111 -0.53 5.67 -9.08
C ILE A 111 -1.00 7.08 -8.75
N THR A 112 -0.09 8.04 -8.81
CA THR A 112 -0.36 9.44 -8.49
C THR A 112 -0.03 10.36 -9.64
N ASP A 113 -0.68 11.51 -9.68
CA ASP A 113 -0.19 12.67 -10.42
C ASP A 113 1.13 13.20 -9.81
N GLU A 114 1.67 14.28 -10.39
CA GLU A 114 2.84 15.01 -9.87
C GLU A 114 2.56 15.76 -8.54
N HIS A 115 1.30 15.93 -8.15
CA HIS A 115 0.90 16.54 -6.87
C HIS A 115 0.69 15.52 -5.74
N GLY A 116 0.78 14.22 -6.03
CA GLY A 116 0.61 13.14 -5.07
C GLY A 116 -0.84 12.67 -4.87
N VAL A 117 -1.78 13.05 -5.74
CA VAL A 117 -3.17 12.60 -5.68
C VAL A 117 -3.29 11.20 -6.31
N GLU A 118 -3.75 10.22 -5.51
CA GLU A 118 -3.99 8.82 -5.91
C GLU A 118 -5.14 8.72 -6.95
N LEU A 119 -5.07 7.73 -7.86
CA LEU A 119 -6.22 7.33 -8.67
C LEU A 119 -7.43 7.00 -7.77
N ALA A 120 -8.63 7.40 -8.20
CA ALA A 120 -9.86 7.15 -7.44
C ALA A 120 -10.06 5.65 -7.17
N ASP A 121 -9.95 4.85 -8.24
CA ASP A 121 -10.14 3.40 -8.25
C ASP A 121 -9.03 2.70 -9.04
N ALA A 122 -8.82 1.41 -8.76
CA ALA A 122 -7.94 0.60 -9.59
C ALA A 122 -8.58 0.35 -10.95
N ILE A 123 -7.78 0.37 -12.02
CA ILE A 123 -8.26 0.19 -13.39
C ILE A 123 -7.74 -1.14 -13.93
N SER A 124 -8.59 -1.88 -14.65
CA SER A 124 -8.21 -3.12 -15.34
C SER A 124 -8.49 -2.98 -16.83
N LEU A 125 -7.46 -3.21 -17.65
CA LEU A 125 -7.55 -3.23 -19.11
C LEU A 125 -7.21 -4.64 -19.59
N ALA A 126 -7.96 -5.18 -20.56
CA ALA A 126 -7.76 -6.54 -21.03
C ALA A 126 -7.50 -6.61 -22.54
N TYR A 127 -6.57 -7.48 -22.92
CA TYR A 127 -6.13 -7.70 -24.28
C TYR A 127 -6.00 -9.20 -24.50
N SER A 128 -6.51 -9.74 -25.61
CA SER A 128 -6.35 -11.16 -25.93
C SER A 128 -5.52 -11.35 -27.17
N THR A 129 -4.57 -12.29 -27.12
CA THR A 129 -3.83 -12.76 -28.29
C THR A 129 -4.67 -13.69 -29.18
N GLY A 130 -5.81 -14.17 -28.68
CA GLY A 130 -6.77 -14.99 -29.41
C GLY A 130 -8.04 -14.24 -29.82
N ASP A 131 -9.07 -15.01 -30.18
CA ASP A 131 -10.36 -14.51 -30.67
C ASP A 131 -11.37 -14.17 -29.56
N LYS A 132 -11.00 -14.37 -28.29
CA LYS A 132 -11.86 -14.17 -27.12
C LYS A 132 -11.10 -13.59 -25.94
N ILE A 133 -11.80 -12.80 -25.14
CA ILE A 133 -11.33 -12.32 -23.84
C ILE A 133 -12.06 -13.09 -22.74
N SER A 134 -11.29 -13.54 -21.74
CA SER A 134 -11.83 -14.11 -20.52
C SER A 134 -12.69 -13.06 -19.80
N LYS A 135 -13.90 -13.40 -19.34
CA LYS A 135 -14.79 -12.46 -18.65
C LYS A 135 -15.05 -12.82 -17.19
N GLY A 136 -14.36 -13.82 -16.65
CA GLY A 136 -14.52 -14.23 -15.27
C GLY A 136 -14.21 -13.09 -14.31
N SER A 137 -14.96 -13.00 -13.20
CA SER A 137 -14.75 -11.98 -12.18
C SER A 137 -14.91 -12.55 -10.78
N ILE A 138 -14.10 -12.04 -9.86
CA ILE A 138 -14.18 -12.34 -8.43
C ILE A 138 -14.20 -11.01 -7.68
N SER A 139 -15.22 -10.80 -6.84
CA SER A 139 -15.37 -9.59 -6.03
C SER A 139 -15.87 -9.91 -4.63
N GLY A 140 -15.59 -9.01 -3.69
CA GLY A 140 -15.99 -9.14 -2.30
C GLY A 140 -15.52 -7.97 -1.44
N ILE A 141 -15.68 -8.14 -0.13
CA ILE A 141 -15.31 -7.14 0.88
C ILE A 141 -14.19 -7.72 1.75
N VAL A 142 -13.14 -6.93 1.97
CA VAL A 142 -12.14 -7.15 3.02
C VAL A 142 -12.58 -6.38 4.26
N TYR A 143 -12.93 -7.11 5.32
CA TYR A 143 -13.20 -6.57 6.63
C TYR A 143 -11.89 -6.42 7.42
N GLY A 144 -11.66 -5.25 8.00
CA GLY A 144 -10.48 -4.95 8.80
C GLY A 144 -10.02 -3.50 8.64
N GLU A 145 -9.07 -3.09 9.47
CA GLU A 145 -8.54 -1.72 9.46
C GLU A 145 -7.35 -1.55 8.52
N GLY A 146 -7.16 -0.32 8.03
CA GLY A 146 -6.02 0.07 7.20
C GLY A 146 -6.17 -0.25 5.70
N LYS A 147 -5.30 0.34 4.88
CA LYS A 147 -5.29 0.12 3.43
C LYS A 147 -4.87 -1.33 3.13
N SER A 148 -5.56 -1.97 2.19
CA SER A 148 -5.31 -3.36 1.84
C SER A 148 -5.17 -3.58 0.35
N ALA A 149 -4.51 -4.68 0.01
CA ALA A 149 -4.52 -5.28 -1.32
C ALA A 149 -4.97 -6.73 -1.20
N VAL A 150 -5.44 -7.29 -2.31
CA VAL A 150 -5.84 -8.69 -2.43
C VAL A 150 -4.96 -9.37 -3.45
N HIS A 151 -4.44 -10.53 -3.07
CA HIS A 151 -3.68 -11.43 -3.91
C HIS A 151 -4.55 -12.59 -4.33
N LEU A 152 -4.36 -13.02 -5.58
CA LEU A 152 -5.04 -14.17 -6.15
C LEU A 152 -4.01 -15.07 -6.85
N TRP A 153 -4.00 -16.36 -6.49
CA TRP A 153 -3.17 -17.37 -7.14
C TRP A 153 -4.06 -18.32 -7.92
N LYS A 154 -3.70 -18.57 -9.18
CA LYS A 154 -4.31 -19.58 -10.05
C LYS A 154 -3.70 -20.93 -9.70
N ILE A 155 -4.51 -21.87 -9.23
CA ILE A 155 -4.07 -23.22 -8.88
C ILE A 155 -3.76 -23.98 -10.18
N LYS A 156 -2.48 -24.31 -10.39
CA LYS A 156 -2.05 -25.22 -11.47
C LYS A 156 -1.99 -26.67 -11.01
N ASN A 157 -1.71 -26.90 -9.73
CA ASN A 157 -1.64 -28.21 -9.10
C ASN A 157 -2.24 -28.12 -7.68
N HIS A 158 -3.06 -29.09 -7.30
CA HIS A 158 -3.72 -29.15 -5.99
C HIS A 158 -2.79 -29.68 -4.87
N ASN A 159 -1.57 -30.07 -5.19
CA ASN A 159 -0.55 -30.47 -4.21
C ASN A 159 0.04 -29.22 -3.53
N ASN A 160 0.35 -29.32 -2.23
CA ASN A 160 1.03 -28.28 -1.44
C ASN A 160 0.42 -26.86 -1.51
N LEU A 161 -0.91 -26.74 -1.46
CA LEU A 161 -1.64 -25.45 -1.45
C LEU A 161 -1.28 -24.49 -0.30
N GLN A 162 -0.44 -24.89 0.66
CA GLN A 162 0.04 -23.98 1.71
C GLN A 162 1.26 -23.19 1.25
N GLU A 163 2.14 -23.79 0.43
CA GLU A 163 3.38 -23.17 -0.04
C GLU A 163 3.14 -22.11 -1.11
N ILE A 164 2.01 -22.18 -1.81
CA ILE A 164 1.62 -21.20 -2.84
C ILE A 164 1.49 -19.78 -2.29
N PHE A 165 1.16 -19.57 -1.01
CA PHE A 165 1.15 -18.24 -0.41
C PHE A 165 2.58 -17.67 -0.24
N LEU A 166 3.59 -18.54 -0.27
CA LEU A 166 5.02 -18.19 -0.23
C LEU A 166 5.59 -17.93 -1.65
N THR A 167 4.75 -17.94 -2.69
CA THR A 167 5.13 -17.55 -4.05
C THR A 167 4.48 -16.22 -4.43
N GLU A 168 4.98 -15.58 -5.49
CA GLU A 168 4.34 -14.39 -6.06
C GLU A 168 2.91 -14.69 -6.54
N PRO A 169 1.96 -13.77 -6.31
CA PRO A 169 0.58 -13.93 -6.76
C PRO A 169 0.45 -13.77 -8.28
N ASN A 170 -0.56 -14.44 -8.85
CA ASN A 170 -0.84 -14.33 -10.28
C ASN A 170 -1.67 -13.09 -10.62
N TYR A 171 -2.42 -12.56 -9.66
CA TYR A 171 -3.16 -11.31 -9.80
C TYR A 171 -3.13 -10.55 -8.48
N ILE A 172 -3.08 -9.23 -8.58
CA ILE A 172 -3.12 -8.32 -7.44
C ILE A 172 -4.15 -7.23 -7.76
N THR A 173 -4.94 -6.83 -6.78
CA THR A 173 -5.83 -5.67 -6.89
C THR A 173 -5.88 -4.94 -5.57
N ASP A 174 -6.06 -3.62 -5.61
CA ASP A 174 -6.19 -2.81 -4.42
C ASP A 174 -7.60 -2.89 -3.86
N VAL A 175 -7.71 -2.69 -2.54
CA VAL A 175 -9.00 -2.55 -1.86
C VAL A 175 -9.41 -1.07 -1.87
N SER A 176 -10.64 -0.80 -2.27
CA SER A 176 -11.24 0.53 -2.19
C SER A 176 -11.38 1.02 -0.74
N ASN A 177 -11.67 2.31 -0.55
CA ASN A 177 -11.88 2.88 0.79
C ASN A 177 -13.10 2.29 1.52
N LYS A 178 -13.99 1.59 0.79
CA LYS A 178 -15.17 0.89 1.35
C LYS A 178 -14.89 -0.59 1.66
N GLY A 179 -13.64 -1.04 1.54
CA GLY A 179 -13.28 -2.45 1.73
C GLY A 179 -13.55 -3.33 0.50
N ILE A 180 -14.06 -2.79 -0.60
CA ILE A 180 -14.42 -3.58 -1.80
C ILE A 180 -13.19 -3.82 -2.66
N PHE A 181 -13.02 -5.05 -3.14
CA PHE A 181 -12.04 -5.42 -4.16
C PHE A 181 -12.72 -6.09 -5.37
N THR A 182 -12.07 -6.04 -6.53
CA THR A 182 -12.57 -6.71 -7.73
C THR A 182 -11.42 -7.16 -8.61
N PHE A 183 -11.47 -8.42 -9.03
CA PHE A 183 -10.71 -8.96 -10.15
C PHE A 183 -11.62 -9.11 -11.35
N GLN A 184 -11.14 -8.74 -12.53
CA GLN A 184 -11.84 -8.85 -13.80
C GLN A 184 -10.97 -9.60 -14.80
N TYR A 185 -11.63 -10.12 -15.84
CA TYR A 185 -10.98 -10.82 -16.95
C TYR A 185 -10.20 -12.09 -16.55
N LEU A 186 -10.67 -12.77 -15.51
CA LEU A 186 -10.09 -14.01 -15.04
C LEU A 186 -10.48 -15.18 -15.96
N SER A 187 -9.50 -16.03 -16.25
CA SER A 187 -9.72 -17.31 -16.94
C SER A 187 -10.42 -18.32 -16.02
N LYS A 188 -11.08 -19.34 -16.60
CA LYS A 188 -11.57 -20.49 -15.82
C LYS A 188 -10.41 -21.15 -15.06
N ALA A 189 -10.53 -21.25 -13.73
CA ALA A 189 -9.58 -21.95 -12.87
C ALA A 189 -10.11 -22.08 -11.44
N ASP A 190 -9.40 -22.86 -10.63
CA ASP A 190 -9.50 -22.78 -9.19
C ASP A 190 -8.49 -21.75 -8.67
N TYR A 191 -8.91 -20.92 -7.72
CA TYR A 191 -8.09 -19.84 -7.18
C TYR A 191 -7.92 -19.93 -5.67
N LEU A 192 -6.79 -19.44 -5.17
CA LEU A 192 -6.61 -19.09 -3.77
C LEU A 192 -6.58 -17.58 -3.64
N ILE A 193 -7.15 -17.07 -2.55
CA ILE A 193 -7.30 -15.64 -2.30
C ILE A 193 -6.82 -15.30 -0.90
N LEU A 194 -6.10 -14.19 -0.77
CA LEU A 194 -5.65 -13.65 0.49
C LEU A 194 -5.59 -12.13 0.41
N SER A 195 -6.01 -11.45 1.48
CA SER A 195 -5.81 -10.01 1.63
C SER A 195 -4.60 -9.73 2.51
N MET A 196 -3.95 -8.59 2.33
CA MET A 196 -2.85 -8.13 3.17
C MET A 196 -2.78 -6.60 3.24
N ASP A 197 -1.80 -6.06 3.95
CA ASP A 197 -1.50 -4.63 3.89
C ASP A 197 -1.07 -4.23 2.47
N ARG A 198 -1.59 -3.10 1.97
CA ARG A 198 -1.31 -2.61 0.61
C ARG A 198 0.20 -2.40 0.36
N ASN A 199 0.98 -2.10 1.40
CA ASN A 199 2.43 -1.89 1.27
C ASN A 199 3.21 -3.17 0.91
N PHE A 200 2.61 -4.36 1.12
CA PHE A 200 3.21 -5.64 0.75
C PHE A 200 2.60 -6.22 -0.54
N ALA A 201 1.81 -5.44 -1.28
CA ALA A 201 1.16 -5.87 -2.50
C ALA A 201 2.18 -6.40 -3.54
N GLY A 202 1.99 -7.64 -3.98
CA GLY A 202 2.86 -8.39 -4.88
C GLY A 202 3.95 -9.21 -4.20
N MET A 203 4.21 -9.03 -2.91
CA MET A 203 5.19 -9.83 -2.19
C MET A 203 4.61 -11.19 -1.77
N PRO A 204 5.43 -12.26 -1.74
CA PRO A 204 5.07 -13.48 -1.04
C PRO A 204 4.69 -13.23 0.43
N LEU A 205 3.76 -14.02 0.97
CA LEU A 205 3.33 -13.89 2.36
C LEU A 205 4.49 -14.20 3.32
N ASN A 206 4.77 -13.27 4.22
CA ASN A 206 5.60 -13.49 5.39
C ASN A 206 4.74 -13.33 6.65
N THR A 207 4.36 -14.44 7.28
CA THR A 207 3.45 -14.45 8.42
C THR A 207 4.01 -13.76 9.66
N ASP A 208 5.34 -13.63 9.80
CA ASP A 208 5.97 -13.00 10.96
C ASP A 208 5.89 -11.46 10.92
N ARG A 209 5.61 -10.89 9.74
CA ARG A 209 5.69 -9.44 9.50
C ARG A 209 4.44 -8.86 8.84
N MET A 210 3.61 -9.69 8.22
CA MET A 210 2.49 -9.24 7.41
C MET A 210 1.16 -9.64 8.04
N LYS A 211 0.29 -8.66 8.29
CA LYS A 211 -1.12 -8.93 8.56
C LYS A 211 -1.78 -9.40 7.28
N TYR A 212 -2.50 -10.50 7.36
CA TYR A 212 -3.23 -11.06 6.24
C TYR A 212 -4.67 -11.43 6.62
N GLY A 213 -5.53 -11.57 5.61
CA GLY A 213 -6.90 -12.00 5.76
C GLY A 213 -7.24 -13.12 4.81
N LEU A 214 -8.00 -14.08 5.30
CA LEU A 214 -8.39 -15.27 4.56
C LEU A 214 -9.88 -15.22 4.22
N ASN A 215 -10.23 -15.87 3.11
CA ASN A 215 -11.61 -16.26 2.84
C ASN A 215 -11.92 -17.57 3.58
N TRP A 216 -13.16 -17.76 4.01
CA TRP A 216 -13.60 -18.99 4.67
C TRP A 216 -13.58 -20.22 3.73
N ASN A 217 -13.75 -20.01 2.43
CA ASN A 217 -13.52 -21.05 1.43
C ASN A 217 -12.05 -21.06 1.06
N LYS A 218 -11.40 -22.21 1.28
CA LYS A 218 -9.99 -22.38 0.92
C LYS A 218 -9.75 -22.17 -0.57
N ILE A 219 -10.61 -22.74 -1.41
CA ILE A 219 -10.50 -22.68 -2.87
C ILE A 219 -11.72 -21.94 -3.42
N ILE A 220 -11.48 -21.03 -4.37
CA ILE A 220 -12.49 -20.28 -5.09
C ILE A 220 -12.57 -20.82 -6.53
N PRO A 221 -13.47 -21.77 -6.82
CA PRO A 221 -13.62 -22.32 -8.17
C PRO A 221 -14.35 -21.32 -9.08
N LEU A 222 -13.73 -20.93 -10.19
CA LEU A 222 -14.29 -19.99 -11.15
C LEU A 222 -14.51 -20.68 -12.50
N GLN A 223 -15.77 -20.74 -12.95
CA GLN A 223 -16.12 -21.22 -14.29
C GLN A 223 -15.88 -20.14 -15.36
N SER A 224 -15.90 -20.55 -16.63
CA SER A 224 -15.72 -19.61 -17.76
C SER A 224 -16.77 -18.51 -17.70
N ASP A 225 -16.33 -17.26 -17.78
CA ASP A 225 -17.16 -16.05 -17.79
C ASP A 225 -18.11 -15.90 -16.57
N GLN A 226 -17.84 -16.65 -15.50
CA GLN A 226 -18.62 -16.57 -14.27
C GLN A 226 -18.28 -15.29 -13.49
N ILE A 227 -19.30 -14.67 -12.90
CA ILE A 227 -19.15 -13.57 -11.96
C ILE A 227 -19.40 -14.10 -10.55
N LEU A 228 -18.35 -14.16 -9.73
CA LEU A 228 -18.43 -14.49 -8.31
C LEU A 228 -18.41 -13.20 -7.50
N SER A 229 -19.47 -13.01 -6.72
CA SER A 229 -19.60 -11.91 -5.75
C SER A 229 -19.60 -12.46 -4.33
N ASN A 230 -19.42 -11.57 -3.34
CA ASN A 230 -19.41 -11.92 -1.91
C ASN A 230 -18.28 -12.88 -1.50
N VAL A 231 -17.13 -12.84 -2.20
CA VAL A 231 -15.91 -13.54 -1.78
C VAL A 231 -15.21 -12.71 -0.71
N ASN A 232 -15.79 -12.71 0.49
CA ASN A 232 -15.38 -11.81 1.56
C ASN A 232 -14.19 -12.36 2.35
N MET A 233 -13.37 -11.47 2.92
CA MET A 233 -12.22 -11.85 3.73
C MET A 233 -12.23 -11.07 5.04
N LEU A 234 -11.72 -11.68 6.10
CA LEU A 234 -11.46 -10.99 7.37
C LEU A 234 -9.95 -10.87 7.54
N LYS A 235 -9.42 -9.65 7.52
CA LYS A 235 -8.02 -9.38 7.83
C LYS A 235 -7.81 -9.51 9.32
N GLY A 236 -6.95 -10.44 9.71
CA GLY A 236 -6.68 -10.75 11.11
C GLY A 236 -6.29 -9.49 11.88
N GLN A 237 -6.92 -9.29 13.04
CA GLN A 237 -6.41 -8.41 14.08
C GLN A 237 -5.48 -9.26 14.95
N GLU A 238 -4.21 -9.34 14.59
CA GLU A 238 -3.24 -9.76 15.59
C GLU A 238 -3.11 -8.58 16.57
N GLU A 239 -3.62 -8.76 17.78
CA GLU A 239 -3.27 -7.89 18.90
C GLU A 239 -1.75 -7.90 18.96
N SER A 240 -1.15 -6.73 18.80
CA SER A 240 0.30 -6.64 18.92
C SER A 240 0.67 -7.22 20.28
N GLN A 241 1.58 -8.19 20.30
CA GLN A 241 2.07 -8.71 21.56
C GLN A 241 2.99 -7.68 22.20
N LEU A 242 2.95 -7.60 23.53
CA LEU A 242 3.85 -6.77 24.29
C LEU A 242 5.29 -7.25 24.09
N LYS A 243 6.14 -6.40 23.55
CA LYS A 243 7.57 -6.64 23.29
C LYS A 243 8.40 -5.63 24.05
N LEU A 244 9.41 -6.15 24.76
CA LEU A 244 10.50 -5.35 25.32
C LEU A 244 11.33 -4.75 24.18
N LEU A 245 11.43 -3.43 24.12
CA LEU A 245 12.24 -2.72 23.13
C LEU A 245 13.66 -2.48 23.65
N SER A 246 13.78 -1.94 24.85
CA SER A 246 15.05 -1.56 25.46
C SER A 246 14.92 -1.45 26.98
N GLY A 247 16.07 -1.43 27.66
CA GLY A 247 16.18 -1.15 29.09
C GLY A 247 17.43 -0.35 29.37
N GLU A 248 17.28 0.69 30.18
CA GLU A 248 18.33 1.67 30.46
C GLU A 248 18.47 1.87 31.97
N TRP A 249 19.72 1.92 32.44
CA TRP A 249 20.04 2.30 33.81
C TRP A 249 20.19 3.81 33.91
N TYR A 250 19.44 4.43 34.82
CA TYR A 250 19.54 5.87 35.11
C TYR A 250 20.25 6.13 36.44
N GLY A 251 20.36 5.12 37.31
CA GLY A 251 21.13 5.18 38.56
C GLY A 251 21.64 3.80 38.97
N ILE A 252 22.23 3.74 40.17
CA ILE A 252 22.83 2.50 40.71
C ILE A 252 21.76 1.42 40.99
N ASN A 253 20.57 1.86 41.42
CA ASN A 253 19.47 0.98 41.84
C ASN A 253 18.17 1.23 41.07
N TRP A 254 18.18 2.00 39.99
CA TRP A 254 16.96 2.22 39.23
C TRP A 254 17.21 2.44 37.75
N GLY A 255 16.21 2.10 36.96
CA GLY A 255 16.23 2.30 35.52
C GLY A 255 14.83 2.27 34.93
N ARG A 256 14.78 2.38 33.60
CA ARG A 256 13.55 2.39 32.82
C ARG A 256 13.59 1.31 31.74
N ILE A 257 12.45 0.67 31.50
CA ILE A 257 12.27 -0.37 30.50
C ILE A 257 11.16 0.06 29.54
N PHE A 258 11.41 0.00 28.24
CA PHE A 258 10.50 0.49 27.20
C PHE A 258 9.88 -0.66 26.42
N PHE A 259 8.60 -0.50 26.06
CA PHE A 259 7.82 -1.49 25.34
C PHE A 259 7.22 -0.90 24.05
N ASN A 260 6.85 -1.77 23.12
CA ASN A 260 6.20 -1.36 21.87
C ASN A 260 4.75 -0.89 22.05
N LEU A 261 4.09 -1.27 23.16
CA LEU A 261 2.68 -1.02 23.44
C LEU A 261 2.48 -0.39 24.82
N SER A 262 1.31 0.24 25.00
CA SER A 262 0.92 0.81 26.29
C SER A 262 0.68 -0.30 27.32
N LEU A 263 1.11 -0.04 28.55
CA LEU A 263 1.01 -0.91 29.70
C LEU A 263 -0.21 -0.61 30.58
N LYS A 264 -1.06 0.36 30.21
CA LYS A 264 -2.25 0.77 30.99
C LYS A 264 -3.17 -0.39 31.38
N ASN A 265 -3.24 -1.41 30.54
CA ASN A 265 -4.09 -2.59 30.73
C ASN A 265 -3.27 -3.85 31.10
N LEU A 266 -2.01 -3.69 31.51
CA LEU A 266 -1.20 -4.81 31.97
C LEU A 266 -1.78 -5.32 33.29
N ASN A 267 -2.22 -6.57 33.32
CA ASN A 267 -2.57 -7.22 34.59
C ASN A 267 -1.35 -7.20 35.52
N GLU A 268 -1.56 -6.92 36.82
CA GLU A 268 -0.48 -6.81 37.82
C GLU A 268 0.30 -8.12 38.05
N ASP A 269 -0.11 -9.23 37.40
CA ASP A 269 0.52 -10.55 37.48
C ASP A 269 1.74 -10.69 36.55
N TYR A 270 2.74 -9.80 36.68
CA TYR A 270 4.03 -9.94 35.98
C TYR A 270 5.19 -10.00 36.97
N MET A 271 6.26 -10.72 36.59
CA MET A 271 7.52 -10.75 37.34
C MET A 271 8.64 -10.11 36.53
N LEU A 272 9.27 -9.08 37.09
CA LEU A 272 10.49 -8.52 36.54
C LEU A 272 11.72 -9.26 37.09
N LYS A 273 12.60 -9.72 36.18
CA LYS A 273 13.88 -10.34 36.52
C LYS A 273 15.00 -9.55 35.88
N ILE A 274 15.88 -8.99 36.70
CA ILE A 274 17.07 -8.28 36.21
C ILE A 274 18.27 -9.20 36.30
N ILE A 275 18.96 -9.38 35.18
CA ILE A 275 20.15 -10.23 35.10
C ILE A 275 21.36 -9.32 34.89
N TYR A 276 22.27 -9.31 35.86
CA TYR A 276 23.51 -8.54 35.78
C TYR A 276 24.67 -9.37 36.34
N ASN A 277 25.80 -9.43 35.62
CA ASN A 277 26.97 -10.24 35.99
C ASN A 277 26.64 -11.69 36.42
N LYS A 278 25.73 -12.35 35.69
CA LYS A 278 25.23 -13.72 35.97
C LYS A 278 24.48 -13.87 37.30
N LYS A 279 24.20 -12.78 38.01
CA LYS A 279 23.29 -12.75 39.16
C LYS A 279 21.90 -12.34 38.68
N VAL A 280 20.89 -13.05 39.17
CA VAL A 280 19.49 -12.75 38.90
C VAL A 280 18.92 -12.05 40.13
N ASN A 281 18.43 -10.83 39.96
CA ASN A 281 17.62 -10.14 40.96
C ASN A 281 16.14 -10.34 40.61
N THR A 282 15.40 -10.96 41.53
CA THR A 282 13.95 -11.21 41.44
C THR A 282 13.15 -10.38 42.44
N SER A 283 13.82 -9.62 43.32
CA SER A 283 13.20 -8.71 44.30
C SER A 283 13.23 -7.28 43.76
N VAL A 284 12.73 -7.10 42.54
CA VAL A 284 12.71 -5.82 41.85
C VAL A 284 11.29 -5.28 41.94
N THR A 285 11.16 -4.06 42.44
CA THR A 285 9.88 -3.35 42.44
C THR A 285 9.76 -2.59 41.14
N SER A 286 8.58 -2.59 40.52
CA SER A 286 8.34 -1.84 39.29
C SER A 286 6.95 -1.25 39.25
N PHE A 287 6.83 -0.12 38.56
CA PHE A 287 5.56 0.57 38.33
C PHE A 287 5.55 1.19 36.94
N ILE A 288 4.35 1.38 36.39
CA ILE A 288 4.17 2.07 35.10
C ILE A 288 4.62 3.52 35.28
N ASP A 289 5.44 3.98 34.35
CA ASP A 289 5.89 5.35 34.32
C ASP A 289 4.71 6.32 34.12
N PRO A 290 4.51 7.31 35.01
CA PRO A 290 3.40 8.25 34.89
C PRO A 290 3.53 9.19 33.68
N GLU A 291 4.72 9.34 33.09
CA GLU A 291 4.97 10.23 31.95
C GLU A 291 4.98 9.49 30.59
N ASP A 292 5.27 8.18 30.58
CA ASP A 292 5.23 7.34 29.38
C ASP A 292 4.57 5.98 29.68
N GLU A 293 3.33 5.85 29.23
CA GLU A 293 2.51 4.65 29.41
C GLU A 293 3.07 3.41 28.73
N LYS A 294 4.12 3.53 27.91
CA LYS A 294 4.82 2.41 27.27
C LYS A 294 6.09 2.02 28.03
N SER A 295 6.29 2.51 29.25
CA SER A 295 7.49 2.22 30.03
C SER A 295 7.22 1.81 31.48
N LEU A 296 8.12 0.99 32.02
CA LEU A 296 8.19 0.63 33.43
C LEU A 296 9.41 1.28 34.06
N ILE A 297 9.24 1.88 35.23
CA ILE A 297 10.35 2.24 36.12
C ILE A 297 10.55 1.07 37.08
N PHE A 298 11.81 0.67 37.28
CA PHE A 298 12.18 -0.36 38.23
C PHE A 298 13.18 0.15 39.27
N VAL A 299 13.06 -0.35 40.50
CA VAL A 299 13.88 -0.03 41.68
C VAL A 299 14.20 -1.29 42.48
#